data_AF-A0A8T4M4J4-F1
#
_entry.id   AF-A0A8T4M4J4-F1
#
_cell.length_a   1.000
_cell.length_b   1.000
_cell.length_c   1.000
_cell.angle_alpha   90.00
_cell.angle_beta   90.00
_cell.angle_gamma   90.00
#
_symmetry.space_group_name_H-M   'P 1'
#
loop_
_entity.id
_entity.type
_entity.pdbx_description
1 polymer ?
#
loop_
_entity_poly.entity_id
_entity_poly.type
_entity_poly.pdbx_seq_one_letter_code
_entity_poly.pdbx_strand_id
1 'polypeptide(L)'
;MIIGITGTNSGGKGTIVQYLIQKKGFEHFSVRSFIEEEIAKRGLKNSRETLQEVANDLRSKYWPSYIVDRLYEIAQGSGKNVIIESLRCPGEVGSLKKKGRFYLFAIDADPKIRYERAKVRATYTDGGSFEQFIKDEQKEMSSRDPNKQNLSVCMELSSHKFLNNGTLEDLFEHVEKILCRIKKPEDPTFRISRDEYFMQIAAAASQRSTCLRHHVGAILVKDKMIISTGYNGAVRGVENCLELGCLRDELNIPSGTRHEICRAAHAEQNAIAQAAYNGINTKDSTIYCTHTPCTICTKIMTNSGVKEVVNYVDYPDEKSKEILKEAGIKLRKILRPDKEIIFKD
;
A
#
# COMPACT_ATOMS: atom_id res chain seq x y z
N MET A 1 8.33 14.30 11.83
CA MET A 1 7.28 13.47 11.18
C MET A 1 6.58 12.65 12.25
N ILE A 2 5.27 12.42 12.12
CA ILE A 2 4.48 11.60 13.05
C ILE A 2 3.86 10.41 12.32
N ILE A 3 4.07 9.22 12.85
CA ILE A 3 3.45 7.99 12.38
C ILE A 3 2.40 7.55 13.40
N GLY A 4 1.13 7.62 13.01
CA GLY A 4 0.05 6.98 13.74
C GLY A 4 0.03 5.49 13.43
N ILE A 5 -0.21 4.65 14.43
CA ILE A 5 -0.36 3.20 14.24
C ILE A 5 -1.75 2.74 14.67
N THR A 6 -2.47 2.15 13.73
CA THR A 6 -3.74 1.46 13.92
C THR A 6 -3.66 0.06 13.34
N GLY A 7 -4.64 -0.80 13.62
CA GLY A 7 -4.67 -2.15 13.06
C GLY A 7 -5.27 -3.21 13.95
N THR A 8 -5.49 -4.38 13.37
CA THR A 8 -6.15 -5.53 14.00
C THR A 8 -5.35 -6.12 15.16
N ASN A 9 -6.05 -6.82 16.04
CA ASN A 9 -5.42 -7.49 17.18
C ASN A 9 -4.48 -8.58 16.67
N SER A 10 -3.27 -8.64 17.24
CA SER A 10 -2.18 -9.53 16.78
C SER A 10 -1.72 -9.35 15.32
N GLY A 11 -2.07 -8.24 14.65
CA GLY A 11 -1.60 -7.93 13.29
C GLY A 11 -0.09 -7.62 13.18
N GLY A 12 0.59 -7.29 14.29
CA GLY A 12 2.02 -6.98 14.30
C GLY A 12 2.38 -5.50 14.46
N LYS A 13 1.47 -4.69 14.99
CA LYS A 13 1.71 -3.26 15.32
C LYS A 13 3.01 -3.06 16.11
N GLY A 14 3.16 -3.76 17.24
CA GLY A 14 4.35 -3.69 18.09
C GLY A 14 5.65 -4.08 17.36
N THR A 15 5.58 -4.96 16.36
CA THR A 15 6.74 -5.35 15.55
C THR A 15 7.24 -4.18 14.69
N ILE A 16 6.33 -3.45 14.04
CA ILE A 16 6.70 -2.24 13.29
C ILE A 16 7.17 -1.13 14.25
N VAL A 17 6.51 -0.94 15.39
CA VAL A 17 6.94 0.02 16.43
C VAL A 17 8.39 -0.24 16.84
N GLN A 18 8.71 -1.48 17.23
CA GLN A 18 10.06 -1.86 17.66
C GLN A 18 11.09 -1.63 16.56
N TYR A 19 10.77 -1.98 15.31
CA TYR A 19 11.65 -1.72 14.18
C TYR A 19 11.94 -0.23 14.00
N LEU A 20 10.90 0.62 14.03
CA LEU A 20 11.04 2.07 13.88
C LEU A 20 11.86 2.70 15.02
N ILE A 21 11.69 2.23 16.25
CA ILE A 21 12.51 2.68 17.39
C ILE A 21 13.97 2.26 17.17
N GLN A 22 14.22 0.97 17.02
CA GLN A 22 15.57 0.41 17.06
C GLN A 22 16.40 0.72 15.81
N LYS A 23 15.77 0.76 14.63
CA LYS A 23 16.47 0.94 13.36
C LYS A 23 16.37 2.36 12.81
N LYS A 24 15.35 3.13 13.21
CA LYS A 24 15.08 4.48 12.68
C LYS A 24 15.11 5.59 13.71
N GLY A 25 15.33 5.27 14.99
CA GLY A 25 15.47 6.26 16.06
C GLY A 25 14.18 7.02 16.34
N PHE A 26 13.02 6.42 16.07
CA PHE A 26 11.74 7.02 16.42
C PHE A 26 11.51 6.95 17.92
N GLU A 27 10.78 7.93 18.43
CA GLU A 27 10.27 7.95 19.79
C GLU A 27 8.82 7.45 19.82
N HIS A 28 8.45 6.68 20.83
CA HIS A 28 7.15 6.00 20.90
C HIS A 28 6.30 6.50 22.05
N PHE A 29 5.08 6.88 21.72
CA PHE A 29 4.04 7.26 22.64
C PHE A 29 2.84 6.33 22.46
N SER A 30 2.40 5.72 23.55
CA SER A 30 1.32 4.75 23.57
C SER A 30 0.09 5.36 24.22
N VAL A 31 -1.04 5.38 23.50
CA VAL A 31 -2.35 5.78 24.07
C VAL A 31 -2.68 4.92 25.28
N ARG A 32 -2.36 3.63 25.23
CA ARG A 32 -2.57 2.71 26.36
C ARG A 32 -1.75 3.13 27.57
N SER A 33 -0.46 3.40 27.41
CA SER A 33 0.42 3.77 28.52
C SER A 33 -0.01 5.09 29.17
N PHE A 34 -0.48 6.05 28.37
CA PHE A 34 -1.07 7.29 28.89
C PHE A 34 -2.29 7.03 29.79
N ILE A 35 -3.18 6.11 29.38
CA ILE A 35 -4.35 5.74 30.19
C ILE A 35 -3.91 4.98 31.45
N GLU A 36 -2.91 4.11 31.37
CA GLU A 36 -2.36 3.37 32.52
C GLU A 36 -1.77 4.32 33.57
N GLU A 37 -1.07 5.38 33.15
CA GLU A 37 -0.60 6.44 34.04
C GLU A 37 -1.75 7.21 34.69
N GLU A 38 -2.82 7.50 33.94
CA GLU A 38 -4.01 8.16 34.48
C GLU A 38 -4.77 7.27 35.48
N ILE A 39 -4.88 5.97 35.22
CA ILE A 39 -5.43 4.97 36.15
C ILE A 39 -4.64 4.98 37.47
N ALA A 40 -3.31 4.99 37.38
CA ALA A 40 -2.44 5.03 38.56
C ALA A 40 -2.63 6.34 39.36
N LYS A 41 -2.73 7.49 38.68
CA LYS A 41 -3.03 8.80 39.33
C LYS A 41 -4.38 8.80 40.04
N ARG A 42 -5.35 8.05 39.54
CA ARG A 42 -6.69 7.89 40.14
C ARG A 42 -6.75 6.82 41.23
N GLY A 43 -5.66 6.11 41.48
CA GLY A 43 -5.62 5.01 42.45
C GLY A 43 -6.49 3.80 42.07
N LEU A 44 -6.81 3.63 40.78
CA LEU A 44 -7.65 2.56 40.28
C LEU A 44 -6.82 1.31 39.94
N LYS A 45 -7.44 0.13 40.01
CA LYS A 45 -6.78 -1.12 39.59
C LYS A 45 -6.74 -1.19 38.06
N ASN A 46 -5.55 -1.49 37.50
CA ASN A 46 -5.41 -1.64 36.06
C ASN A 46 -6.12 -2.92 35.58
N SER A 47 -7.14 -2.75 34.74
CA SER A 47 -7.91 -3.82 34.10
C SER A 47 -8.41 -3.36 32.72
N ARG A 48 -8.86 -4.31 31.87
CA ARG A 48 -9.40 -3.97 30.54
C ARG A 48 -10.63 -3.06 30.63
N GLU A 49 -11.48 -3.29 31.63
CA GLU A 49 -12.69 -2.49 31.89
C GLU A 49 -12.30 -1.07 32.31
N THR A 50 -11.39 -0.96 33.29
CA THR A 50 -10.92 0.34 33.80
C THR A 50 -10.20 1.16 32.71
N LEU A 51 -9.44 0.52 31.81
CA LEU A 51 -8.85 1.19 30.65
C LEU A 51 -9.91 1.84 29.75
N GLN A 52 -11.02 1.15 29.50
CA GLN A 52 -12.11 1.68 28.68
C GLN A 52 -12.85 2.80 29.41
N GLU A 53 -13.16 2.62 30.69
CA GLU A 53 -13.85 3.61 31.51
C GLU A 53 -13.07 4.92 31.62
N VAL A 54 -11.78 4.85 31.97
CA VAL A 54 -10.93 6.05 32.09
C VAL A 54 -10.74 6.73 30.73
N ALA A 55 -10.56 5.97 29.64
CA ALA A 55 -10.47 6.56 28.31
C ALA A 55 -11.76 7.30 27.92
N ASN A 56 -12.92 6.69 28.19
CA ASN A 56 -14.22 7.32 27.89
C ASN A 56 -14.49 8.54 28.77
N ASP A 57 -14.13 8.49 30.05
CA ASP A 57 -14.20 9.63 30.96
C ASP A 57 -13.35 10.80 30.47
N LEU A 58 -12.09 10.57 30.10
CA LEU A 58 -11.22 11.61 29.54
C LEU A 58 -11.80 12.24 28.26
N ARG A 59 -12.36 11.41 27.37
CA ARG A 59 -12.99 11.89 26.13
C ARG A 59 -14.26 12.70 26.38
N SER A 60 -15.07 12.28 27.35
CA SER A 60 -16.32 12.93 27.73
C SER A 60 -16.08 14.25 28.46
N LYS A 61 -15.11 14.27 29.39
CA LYS A 61 -14.78 15.44 30.21
C LYS A 61 -14.11 16.56 29.41
N TYR A 62 -13.27 16.21 28.45
CA TYR A 62 -12.54 17.16 27.63
C TYR A 62 -13.10 17.17 26.22
N TRP A 63 -12.53 16.39 25.31
CA TRP A 63 -13.03 16.23 23.94
C TRP A 63 -12.55 14.90 23.36
N PRO A 64 -13.14 14.41 22.25
CA PRO A 64 -12.93 13.04 21.78
C PRO A 64 -11.47 12.67 21.44
N SER A 65 -10.64 13.64 21.04
CA SER A 65 -9.22 13.45 20.70
C SER A 65 -8.25 13.81 21.82
N TYR A 66 -8.74 14.13 23.03
CA TYR A 66 -7.92 14.66 24.14
C TYR A 66 -6.61 13.88 24.36
N ILE A 67 -6.68 12.55 24.46
CA ILE A 67 -5.52 11.72 24.77
C ILE A 67 -4.42 11.87 23.70
N VAL A 68 -4.79 11.81 22.41
CA VAL A 68 -3.80 11.91 21.33
C VAL A 68 -3.28 13.33 21.14
N ASP A 69 -4.09 14.33 21.47
CA ASP A 69 -3.66 15.74 21.44
C ASP A 69 -2.61 16.00 22.53
N ARG A 70 -2.80 15.45 23.75
CA ARG A 70 -1.78 15.52 24.81
C ARG A 70 -0.50 14.79 24.45
N LEU A 71 -0.62 13.59 23.86
CA LEU A 71 0.56 12.86 23.37
C LEU A 71 1.29 13.63 22.26
N TYR A 72 0.56 14.28 21.36
CA TYR A 72 1.14 15.14 20.33
C TYR A 72 1.90 16.33 20.92
N GLU A 73 1.34 17.02 21.93
CA GLU A 73 2.01 18.13 22.61
C GLU A 73 3.33 17.69 23.27
N ILE A 74 3.33 16.56 23.96
CA ILE A 74 4.55 15.99 24.57
C ILE A 74 5.57 15.65 23.48
N ALA A 75 5.11 15.03 22.40
CA ALA A 75 5.92 14.64 21.26
C ALA A 75 6.57 15.84 20.53
N GLN A 76 5.90 16.98 20.44
CA GLN A 76 6.47 18.18 19.80
C GLN A 76 7.72 18.70 20.51
N GLY A 77 7.87 18.46 21.82
CA GLY A 77 9.05 18.85 22.59
C GLY A 77 10.31 18.04 22.29
N SER A 78 10.22 16.92 21.55
CA SER A 78 11.32 15.96 21.44
C SER A 78 12.27 16.18 20.26
N GLY A 79 11.83 16.91 19.22
CA GLY A 79 12.60 17.14 18.00
C GLY A 79 12.88 15.89 17.14
N LYS A 80 12.35 14.71 17.52
CA LYS A 80 12.53 13.44 16.80
C LYS A 80 11.31 13.11 15.92
N ASN A 81 11.45 12.06 15.12
CA ASN A 81 10.30 11.43 14.50
C ASN A 81 9.55 10.61 15.54
N VAL A 82 8.22 10.66 15.50
CA VAL A 82 7.38 10.16 16.59
C VAL A 82 6.39 9.11 16.10
N ILE A 83 6.12 8.13 16.94
CA ILE A 83 5.09 7.12 16.79
C ILE A 83 4.00 7.39 17.84
N ILE A 84 2.75 7.48 17.41
CA ILE A 84 1.58 7.46 18.30
C ILE A 84 0.82 6.15 18.01
N GLU A 85 0.91 5.19 18.92
CA GLU A 85 0.33 3.86 18.74
C GLU A 85 -1.05 3.72 19.41
N SER A 86 -1.85 2.78 18.90
CA SER A 86 -3.17 2.39 19.40
C SER A 86 -4.29 3.38 19.10
N LEU A 87 -4.22 4.01 17.92
CA LEU A 87 -5.31 4.85 17.40
C LEU A 87 -6.51 3.99 17.01
N ARG A 88 -7.64 4.18 17.69
CA ARG A 88 -8.84 3.35 17.52
C ARG A 88 -10.12 4.16 17.32
N CYS A 89 -10.06 5.48 17.48
CA CYS A 89 -11.19 6.38 17.22
C CYS A 89 -10.92 7.26 15.97
N PRO A 90 -11.89 7.40 15.06
CA PRO A 90 -11.75 8.29 13.90
C PRO A 90 -11.48 9.75 14.28
N GLY A 91 -12.00 10.22 15.42
CA GLY A 91 -11.73 11.56 15.95
C GLY A 91 -10.26 11.79 16.29
N GLU A 92 -9.58 10.77 16.85
CA GLU A 92 -8.13 10.79 17.13
C GLU A 92 -7.32 10.95 15.83
N VAL A 93 -7.65 10.13 14.83
CA VAL A 93 -7.02 10.18 13.49
C VAL A 93 -7.28 11.54 12.83
N GLY A 94 -8.51 12.03 12.90
CA GLY A 94 -8.92 13.31 12.34
C GLY A 94 -8.17 14.48 12.98
N SER A 95 -7.98 14.47 14.31
CA SER A 95 -7.20 15.50 15.00
C SER A 95 -5.74 15.49 14.53
N LEU A 96 -5.07 14.33 14.57
CA LEU A 96 -3.67 14.22 14.17
C LEU A 96 -3.45 14.59 12.70
N LYS A 97 -4.39 14.28 11.80
CA LYS A 97 -4.34 14.73 10.39
C LYS A 97 -4.31 16.25 10.27
N LYS A 98 -5.10 16.98 11.07
CA LYS A 98 -5.14 18.45 11.06
C LYS A 98 -3.83 19.10 11.54
N LYS A 99 -3.02 18.38 12.32
CA LYS A 99 -1.76 18.88 12.88
C LYS A 99 -0.59 18.87 11.88
N GLY A 100 -0.77 18.31 10.68
CA GLY A 100 0.24 18.27 9.61
C GLY A 100 1.36 17.25 9.85
N ARG A 101 2.02 16.82 8.76
CA ARG A 101 3.14 15.83 8.75
C ARG A 101 2.81 14.51 9.50
N PHE A 102 1.56 14.06 9.39
CA PHE A 102 1.03 12.85 10.01
C PHE A 102 0.72 11.77 8.96
N TYR A 103 1.17 10.55 9.22
CA TYR A 103 0.94 9.37 8.37
C TYR A 103 0.35 8.26 9.22
N LEU A 104 -0.78 7.71 8.80
CA LEU A 104 -1.45 6.63 9.54
C LEU A 104 -1.13 5.29 8.89
N PHE A 105 -0.46 4.42 9.64
CA PHE A 105 -0.15 3.04 9.26
C PHE A 105 -1.23 2.12 9.82
N ALA A 106 -1.94 1.41 8.94
CA ALA A 106 -2.84 0.33 9.32
C ALA A 106 -2.16 -1.02 9.13
N ILE A 107 -1.97 -1.75 10.22
CA ILE A 107 -1.33 -3.06 10.21
C ILE A 107 -2.41 -4.13 10.35
N ASP A 108 -2.40 -5.10 9.43
CA ASP A 108 -3.29 -6.24 9.45
C ASP A 108 -2.55 -7.52 9.06
N ALA A 109 -3.18 -8.67 9.30
CA ALA A 109 -2.74 -9.97 8.85
C ALA A 109 -3.95 -10.90 8.73
N ASP A 110 -3.76 -12.04 8.06
CA ASP A 110 -4.78 -13.07 7.95
C ASP A 110 -5.32 -13.44 9.35
N PRO A 111 -6.64 -13.51 9.55
CA PRO A 111 -7.22 -13.78 10.86
C PRO A 111 -6.70 -15.06 11.52
N LYS A 112 -6.42 -16.13 10.75
CA LYS A 112 -5.87 -17.38 11.29
C LYS A 112 -4.45 -17.16 11.79
N ILE A 113 -3.61 -16.46 11.02
CA ILE A 113 -2.25 -16.09 11.45
C ILE A 113 -2.29 -15.25 12.73
N ARG A 114 -3.21 -14.27 12.82
CA ARG A 114 -3.37 -13.41 14.01
C ARG A 114 -3.81 -14.20 15.24
N TYR A 115 -4.73 -15.15 15.06
CA TYR A 115 -5.18 -16.03 16.13
C TYR A 115 -4.04 -16.91 16.67
N GLU A 116 -3.25 -17.53 15.79
CA GLU A 116 -2.09 -18.33 16.22
C GLU A 116 -1.05 -17.47 16.95
N ARG A 117 -0.79 -16.24 16.50
CA ARG A 117 0.06 -15.28 17.21
C ARG A 117 -0.49 -14.91 18.59
N ALA A 118 -1.82 -14.79 18.73
CA ALA A 118 -2.48 -14.44 19.98
C ALA A 118 -2.32 -15.55 21.05
N LYS A 119 -2.40 -16.82 20.63
CA LYS A 119 -2.17 -17.99 21.49
C LYS A 119 -0.75 -18.01 22.06
N VAL A 120 0.26 -17.85 21.19
CA VAL A 120 1.68 -17.89 21.58
C VAL A 120 2.01 -16.81 22.61
N ARG A 121 1.37 -15.64 22.53
CA ARG A 121 1.62 -14.51 23.44
C ARG A 121 0.97 -14.64 24.81
N ALA A 122 0.22 -15.71 25.09
CA ALA A 122 -0.55 -15.89 26.33
C ALA A 122 -1.52 -14.71 26.64
N THR A 123 -1.77 -13.81 25.69
CA THR A 123 -2.84 -12.79 25.79
C THR A 123 -4.24 -13.39 25.67
N TYR A 124 -4.31 -14.65 25.24
CA TYR A 124 -5.52 -15.47 25.16
C TYR A 124 -5.27 -16.74 25.97
N THR A 125 -5.11 -16.58 27.28
CA THR A 125 -4.72 -17.67 28.21
C THR A 125 -5.78 -18.73 28.43
N ASP A 126 -7.03 -18.52 28.00
CA ASP A 126 -8.13 -19.44 28.29
C ASP A 126 -8.71 -20.16 27.06
N GLY A 127 -7.88 -20.43 26.04
CA GLY A 127 -8.27 -21.35 24.97
C GLY A 127 -9.55 -20.98 24.20
N GLY A 128 -9.93 -19.70 24.16
CA GLY A 128 -11.13 -19.28 23.44
C GLY A 128 -11.00 -19.60 21.95
N SER A 129 -12.07 -20.12 21.36
CA SER A 129 -12.08 -20.60 19.97
C SER A 129 -11.73 -19.49 18.97
N PHE A 130 -11.32 -19.88 17.76
CA PHE A 130 -11.12 -18.95 16.64
C PHE A 130 -12.37 -18.08 16.41
N GLU A 131 -13.56 -18.64 16.59
CA GLU A 131 -14.84 -17.91 16.49
C GLU A 131 -14.97 -16.82 17.55
N GLN A 132 -14.56 -17.10 18.79
CA GLN A 132 -14.59 -16.11 19.87
C GLN A 132 -13.60 -14.96 19.59
N PHE A 133 -12.41 -15.28 19.08
CA PHE A 133 -11.42 -14.29 18.66
C PHE A 133 -11.98 -13.33 17.59
N ILE A 134 -12.69 -13.87 16.58
CA ILE A 134 -13.36 -13.05 15.55
C ILE A 134 -14.49 -12.21 16.15
N LYS A 135 -15.33 -12.78 17.03
CA LYS A 135 -16.42 -12.05 17.69
C LYS A 135 -15.92 -10.88 18.53
N ASP A 136 -14.84 -11.07 19.28
CA ASP A 136 -14.27 -10.01 20.11
C ASP A 136 -13.61 -8.92 19.29
N GLU A 137 -13.02 -9.25 18.15
CA GLU A 137 -12.54 -8.26 17.18
C GLU A 137 -13.71 -7.48 16.55
N GLN A 138 -14.82 -8.14 16.19
CA GLN A 138 -15.99 -7.47 15.63
C GLN A 138 -16.56 -6.37 16.54
N LYS A 139 -16.50 -6.55 17.86
CA LYS A 139 -16.92 -5.53 18.84
C LYS A 139 -16.10 -4.24 18.76
N GLU A 140 -14.84 -4.31 18.33
CA GLU A 140 -13.92 -3.18 18.19
C GLU A 140 -13.92 -2.60 16.75
N MET A 141 -14.54 -3.30 15.80
CA MET A 141 -14.51 -2.94 14.37
C MET A 141 -15.51 -1.86 13.98
N SER A 142 -16.73 -1.88 14.54
CA SER A 142 -17.81 -1.00 14.11
C SER A 142 -18.57 -0.39 15.29
N SER A 143 -18.62 0.94 15.31
CA SER A 143 -19.47 1.73 16.20
C SER A 143 -19.98 2.95 15.45
N ARG A 144 -21.25 3.32 15.69
CA ARG A 144 -21.86 4.57 15.20
C ARG A 144 -21.63 5.77 16.14
N ASP A 145 -21.18 5.50 17.36
CA ASP A 145 -20.87 6.53 18.35
C ASP A 145 -19.46 7.09 18.09
N PRO A 146 -19.31 8.41 17.84
CA PRO A 146 -18.02 9.05 17.57
C PRO A 146 -17.04 8.98 18.75
N ASN A 147 -17.53 8.73 19.98
CA ASN A 147 -16.70 8.62 21.18
C ASN A 147 -16.22 7.20 21.45
N LYS A 148 -16.68 6.22 20.68
CA LYS A 148 -16.30 4.81 20.81
C LYS A 148 -15.31 4.40 19.73
N GLN A 149 -14.67 3.25 19.97
CA GLN A 149 -13.71 2.67 19.03
C GLN A 149 -14.43 2.27 17.74
N ASN A 150 -13.84 2.65 16.62
CA ASN A 150 -14.25 2.21 15.29
C ASN A 150 -12.98 1.95 14.47
N LEU A 151 -12.42 0.75 14.67
CA LEU A 151 -11.15 0.36 14.06
C LEU A 151 -11.25 0.28 12.53
N SER A 152 -12.40 -0.16 11.98
CA SER A 152 -12.59 -0.25 10.52
C SER A 152 -12.43 1.12 9.85
N VAL A 153 -13.12 2.16 10.36
CA VAL A 153 -12.99 3.53 9.84
C VAL A 153 -11.56 4.05 10.02
N CYS A 154 -10.88 3.75 11.12
CA CYS A 154 -9.47 4.13 11.30
C CYS A 154 -8.56 3.48 10.24
N MET A 155 -8.76 2.20 9.93
CA MET A 155 -8.01 1.48 8.91
C MET A 155 -8.33 1.99 7.49
N GLU A 156 -9.56 2.42 7.23
CA GLU A 156 -9.93 3.09 5.97
C GLU A 156 -9.26 4.47 5.83
N LEU A 157 -9.16 5.22 6.93
CA LEU A 157 -8.49 6.52 6.97
C LEU A 157 -6.96 6.43 6.86
N SER A 158 -6.38 5.22 6.90
CA SER A 158 -4.93 5.03 6.84
C SER A 158 -4.32 5.48 5.52
N SER A 159 -3.15 6.10 5.60
CA SER A 159 -2.38 6.48 4.40
C SER A 159 -1.62 5.29 3.83
N HIS A 160 -1.25 4.33 4.68
CA HIS A 160 -0.52 3.12 4.26
C HIS A 160 -1.02 1.88 5.00
N LYS A 161 -1.15 0.77 4.28
CA LYS A 161 -1.62 -0.52 4.80
C LYS A 161 -0.50 -1.56 4.71
N PHE A 162 -0.31 -2.31 5.78
CA PHE A 162 0.69 -3.38 5.89
C PHE A 162 -0.02 -4.71 6.14
N LEU A 163 0.16 -5.67 5.23
CA LEU A 163 -0.31 -7.05 5.39
C LEU A 163 0.84 -7.93 5.86
N ASN A 164 0.88 -8.20 7.16
CA ASN A 164 1.92 -8.96 7.84
C ASN A 164 1.63 -10.47 7.80
N ASN A 165 1.52 -11.02 6.58
CA ASN A 165 1.29 -12.43 6.31
C ASN A 165 2.57 -13.22 6.03
N GLY A 166 3.63 -12.52 5.58
CA GLY A 166 4.91 -13.11 5.17
C GLY A 166 5.96 -13.10 6.28
N THR A 167 7.22 -12.98 5.87
CA THR A 167 8.37 -12.92 6.77
C THR A 167 8.55 -11.53 7.39
N LEU A 168 9.39 -11.42 8.42
CA LEU A 168 9.73 -10.12 9.02
C LEU A 168 10.55 -9.27 8.05
N GLU A 169 11.41 -9.92 7.26
CA GLU A 169 12.20 -9.29 6.21
C GLU A 169 11.29 -8.61 5.18
N ASP A 170 10.25 -9.30 4.69
CA ASP A 170 9.27 -8.74 3.76
C ASP A 170 8.53 -7.54 4.38
N LEU A 171 8.13 -7.67 5.64
CA LEU A 171 7.43 -6.61 6.36
C LEU A 171 8.32 -5.37 6.51
N PHE A 172 9.57 -5.54 6.91
CA PHE A 172 10.52 -4.45 7.09
C PHE A 172 10.91 -3.82 5.76
N GLU A 173 11.09 -4.60 4.69
CA GLU A 173 11.32 -4.04 3.36
C GLU A 173 10.13 -3.18 2.91
N HIS A 174 8.89 -3.58 3.21
CA HIS A 174 7.71 -2.77 2.94
C HIS A 174 7.68 -1.48 3.77
N VAL A 175 8.03 -1.54 5.07
CA VAL A 175 8.16 -0.35 5.93
C VAL A 175 9.20 0.62 5.38
N GLU A 176 10.37 0.12 5.00
CA GLU A 176 11.45 0.93 4.41
C GLU A 176 11.00 1.67 3.15
N LYS A 177 10.33 0.96 2.24
CA LYS A 177 9.80 1.54 1.01
C LYS A 177 8.83 2.68 1.30
N ILE A 178 7.95 2.52 2.29
CA ILE A 178 6.99 3.55 2.69
C ILE A 178 7.66 4.74 3.37
N LEU A 179 8.59 4.50 4.31
CA LEU A 179 9.36 5.57 4.95
C LEU A 179 10.15 6.41 3.94
N CYS A 180 10.72 5.77 2.92
CA CYS A 180 11.41 6.46 1.83
C CYS A 180 10.47 7.42 1.09
N ARG A 181 9.23 7.01 0.81
CA ARG A 181 8.23 7.85 0.12
C ARG A 181 7.75 9.01 0.99
N ILE A 182 7.53 8.76 2.27
CA ILE A 182 6.97 9.73 3.22
C ILE A 182 7.93 10.89 3.51
N LYS A 183 9.24 10.69 3.41
CA LYS A 183 10.25 11.73 3.67
C LYS A 183 10.24 12.91 2.68
N LYS A 184 9.42 12.89 1.63
CA LYS A 184 9.26 13.96 0.63
C LYS A 184 8.38 15.08 1.23
N PRO A 185 8.85 16.32 1.50
CA PRO A 185 9.55 17.17 0.52
C PRO A 185 10.67 18.11 1.06
N GLU A 186 11.06 18.03 2.34
CA GLU A 186 11.97 19.03 2.96
C GLU A 186 13.46 18.67 2.89
N ASP A 187 13.80 17.45 2.43
CA ASP A 187 15.18 17.04 2.22
C ASP A 187 15.66 17.48 0.82
N PRO A 188 16.62 18.41 0.71
CA PRO A 188 17.13 18.89 -0.58
C PRO A 188 17.81 17.78 -1.37
N THR A 189 18.30 16.72 -0.71
CA THR A 189 18.97 15.56 -1.34
C THR A 189 18.02 14.46 -1.79
N PHE A 190 16.73 14.58 -1.46
CA PHE A 190 15.74 13.56 -1.79
C PHE A 190 15.67 13.32 -3.31
N ARG A 191 15.81 12.05 -3.69
CA ARG A 191 15.69 11.56 -5.06
C ARG A 191 14.96 10.22 -5.07
N ILE A 192 13.92 10.09 -5.88
CA ILE A 192 13.24 8.81 -6.09
C ILE A 192 14.17 7.77 -6.70
N SER A 193 13.90 6.49 -6.44
CA SER A 193 14.63 5.39 -7.08
C SER A 193 14.40 5.38 -8.60
N ARG A 194 15.30 4.74 -9.35
CA ARG A 194 15.12 4.57 -10.80
C ARG A 194 13.85 3.79 -11.15
N ASP A 195 13.54 2.74 -10.39
CA ASP A 195 12.32 1.96 -10.60
C ASP A 195 11.07 2.81 -10.42
N GLU A 196 11.06 3.67 -9.39
CA GLU A 196 9.94 4.57 -9.14
C GLU A 196 9.82 5.61 -10.25
N TYR A 197 10.93 6.19 -10.72
CA TYR A 197 10.96 7.10 -11.86
C TYR A 197 10.40 6.45 -13.15
N PHE A 198 10.92 5.27 -13.52
CA PHE A 198 10.47 4.56 -14.71
C PHE A 198 9.01 4.14 -14.62
N MET A 199 8.56 3.66 -13.46
CA MET A 199 7.18 3.28 -13.27
C MET A 199 6.22 4.48 -13.23
N GLN A 200 6.64 5.64 -12.70
CA GLN A 200 5.87 6.88 -12.80
C GLN A 200 5.66 7.28 -14.26
N ILE A 201 6.67 7.13 -15.12
CA ILE A 201 6.54 7.43 -16.55
C ILE A 201 5.64 6.41 -17.25
N ALA A 202 5.75 5.12 -16.94
CA ALA A 202 4.81 4.11 -17.46
C ALA A 202 3.36 4.40 -17.03
N ALA A 203 3.15 4.84 -15.79
CA ALA A 203 1.85 5.26 -15.28
C ALA A 203 1.35 6.56 -15.94
N ALA A 204 2.24 7.51 -16.25
CA ALA A 204 1.88 8.71 -17.01
C ALA A 204 1.47 8.35 -18.44
N ALA A 205 2.20 7.44 -19.11
CA ALA A 205 1.85 6.95 -20.44
C ALA A 205 0.45 6.29 -20.46
N SER A 206 0.08 5.55 -19.40
CA SER A 206 -1.22 4.89 -19.32
C SER A 206 -2.41 5.86 -19.30
N GLN A 207 -2.20 7.12 -18.92
CA GLN A 207 -3.23 8.16 -18.96
C GLN A 207 -3.71 8.48 -20.38
N ARG A 208 -2.93 8.13 -21.41
CA ARG A 208 -3.34 8.25 -22.82
C ARG A 208 -4.12 7.04 -23.35
N SER A 209 -4.32 6.01 -22.53
CA SER A 209 -5.10 4.84 -22.90
C SER A 209 -6.53 5.22 -23.27
N THR A 210 -7.02 4.61 -24.35
CA THR A 210 -8.40 4.76 -24.85
C THR A 210 -9.24 3.53 -24.57
N CYS A 211 -8.79 2.63 -23.69
CA CYS A 211 -9.50 1.42 -23.33
C CYS A 211 -10.44 1.67 -22.14
N LEU A 212 -11.70 1.25 -22.27
CA LEU A 212 -12.71 1.43 -21.22
C LEU A 212 -12.52 0.51 -20.00
N ARG A 213 -11.78 -0.60 -20.14
CA ARG A 213 -11.59 -1.59 -19.06
C ARG A 213 -10.39 -1.28 -18.16
N HIS A 214 -9.24 -0.95 -18.77
CA HIS A 214 -7.98 -0.80 -18.07
C HIS A 214 -7.10 0.25 -18.74
N HIS A 215 -6.55 1.17 -17.96
CA HIS A 215 -5.51 2.10 -18.40
C HIS A 215 -4.13 1.47 -18.14
N VAL A 216 -3.53 0.90 -19.19
CA VAL A 216 -2.24 0.21 -19.13
C VAL A 216 -1.20 1.05 -19.87
N GLY A 217 -0.05 1.25 -19.23
CA GLY A 217 1.11 1.88 -19.82
C GLY A 217 2.36 1.02 -19.64
N ALA A 218 3.27 1.11 -20.60
CA ALA A 218 4.53 0.38 -20.63
C ALA A 218 5.65 1.27 -21.18
N ILE A 219 6.86 1.10 -20.66
CA ILE A 219 8.08 1.68 -21.25
C ILE A 219 9.18 0.62 -21.34
N LEU A 220 9.99 0.72 -22.39
CA LEU A 220 11.21 -0.07 -22.54
C LEU A 220 12.40 0.76 -22.11
N VAL A 221 13.25 0.17 -21.27
CA VAL A 221 14.43 0.80 -20.69
C VAL A 221 15.66 -0.02 -21.02
N LYS A 222 16.70 0.63 -21.57
CA LYS A 222 18.00 0.03 -21.84
C LYS A 222 19.10 1.01 -21.45
N ASP A 223 20.14 0.52 -20.78
CA ASP A 223 21.24 1.36 -20.29
C ASP A 223 20.78 2.57 -19.46
N LYS A 224 19.71 2.38 -18.69
CA LYS A 224 19.03 3.41 -17.87
C LYS A 224 18.38 4.55 -18.69
N MET A 225 18.18 4.35 -20.00
CA MET A 225 17.49 5.26 -20.89
C MET A 225 16.16 4.66 -21.33
N ILE A 226 15.13 5.50 -21.44
CA ILE A 226 13.85 5.08 -22.01
C ILE A 226 14.02 5.06 -23.52
N ILE A 227 13.84 3.90 -24.13
CA ILE A 227 14.04 3.69 -25.57
C ILE A 227 12.71 3.61 -26.34
N SER A 228 11.61 3.33 -25.66
CA SER A 228 10.28 3.28 -26.27
C SER A 228 9.18 3.35 -25.21
N THR A 229 7.97 3.74 -25.62
CA THR A 229 6.81 3.92 -24.75
C THR A 229 5.55 3.34 -25.40
N GLY A 230 4.58 2.93 -24.61
CA GLY A 230 3.32 2.42 -25.11
C GLY A 230 2.21 2.54 -24.08
N TYR A 231 0.99 2.66 -24.58
CA TYR A 231 -0.23 2.52 -23.81
C TYR A 231 -1.20 1.66 -24.60
N ASN A 232 -2.16 1.02 -23.92
CA ASN A 232 -3.14 0.22 -24.63
C ASN A 232 -4.20 1.10 -25.31
N GLY A 233 -4.47 0.84 -26.58
CA GLY A 233 -5.35 1.66 -27.41
C GLY A 233 -5.55 1.03 -28.78
N ALA A 234 -6.53 1.54 -29.52
CA ALA A 234 -6.77 1.07 -30.89
C ALA A 234 -5.54 1.26 -31.78
N VAL A 235 -5.41 0.43 -32.81
CA VAL A 235 -4.30 0.53 -33.77
C VAL A 235 -4.30 1.89 -34.47
N ARG A 236 -3.15 2.29 -35.05
CA ARG A 236 -3.02 3.61 -35.69
C ARG A 236 -4.02 3.75 -36.84
N GLY A 237 -4.75 4.87 -36.86
CA GLY A 237 -5.66 5.23 -37.94
C GLY A 237 -7.07 4.64 -37.86
N VAL A 238 -7.44 3.98 -36.76
CA VAL A 238 -8.81 3.48 -36.55
C VAL A 238 -9.46 4.10 -35.32
N GLU A 239 -10.79 4.11 -35.30
CA GLU A 239 -11.58 4.59 -34.16
C GLU A 239 -11.32 3.76 -32.91
N ASN A 240 -11.36 4.42 -31.76
CA ASN A 240 -10.97 3.82 -30.48
C ASN A 240 -12.19 3.49 -29.61
N CYS A 241 -11.98 2.77 -28.50
CA CYS A 241 -13.07 2.31 -27.64
C CYS A 241 -13.81 3.44 -26.92
N LEU A 242 -13.26 4.65 -26.82
CA LEU A 242 -13.99 5.81 -26.28
C LEU A 242 -15.11 6.24 -27.23
N GLU A 243 -14.92 6.07 -28.54
CA GLU A 243 -15.92 6.40 -29.57
C GLU A 243 -16.89 5.22 -29.80
N LEU A 244 -16.35 4.00 -29.88
CA LEU A 244 -17.11 2.82 -30.32
C LEU A 244 -17.67 1.95 -29.19
N GLY A 245 -17.37 2.26 -27.93
CA GLY A 245 -17.57 1.32 -26.84
C GLY A 245 -16.60 0.13 -26.90
N CYS A 246 -16.84 -0.86 -26.04
CA CYS A 246 -15.96 -2.01 -25.87
C CYS A 246 -16.59 -3.29 -26.43
N LEU A 247 -16.09 -3.77 -27.57
CA LEU A 247 -16.55 -5.03 -28.20
C LEU A 247 -16.55 -6.23 -27.24
N ARG A 248 -15.59 -6.24 -26.31
CA ARG A 248 -15.47 -7.33 -25.35
C ARG A 248 -16.59 -7.29 -24.31
N ASP A 249 -17.09 -6.11 -23.95
CA ASP A 249 -18.23 -5.95 -23.04
C ASP A 249 -19.51 -6.35 -23.76
N GLU A 250 -19.69 -5.91 -25.01
CA GLU A 250 -20.82 -6.31 -25.86
C GLU A 250 -20.95 -7.84 -26.00
N LEU A 251 -19.82 -8.54 -26.11
CA LEU A 251 -19.75 -9.99 -26.26
C LEU A 251 -19.59 -10.75 -24.93
N ASN A 252 -19.67 -10.09 -23.78
CA ASN A 252 -19.51 -10.67 -22.44
C ASN A 252 -18.22 -11.49 -22.27
N ILE A 253 -17.10 -11.02 -22.81
CA ILE A 253 -15.82 -11.72 -22.76
C ILE A 253 -15.04 -11.34 -21.49
N PRO A 254 -14.69 -12.30 -20.60
CA PRO A 254 -13.91 -12.04 -19.39
C PRO A 254 -12.49 -11.53 -19.67
N SER A 255 -11.92 -10.72 -18.78
CA SER A 255 -10.50 -10.33 -18.84
C SER A 255 -9.58 -11.56 -18.78
N GLY A 256 -8.43 -11.50 -19.46
CA GLY A 256 -7.49 -12.62 -19.57
C GLY A 256 -7.86 -13.70 -20.61
N THR A 257 -8.95 -13.52 -21.36
CA THR A 257 -9.40 -14.50 -22.36
C THR A 257 -9.65 -13.85 -23.73
N ARG A 258 -9.58 -14.65 -24.81
CA ARG A 258 -9.95 -14.25 -26.19
C ARG A 258 -9.38 -12.90 -26.62
N HIS A 259 -8.07 -12.71 -26.46
CA HIS A 259 -7.39 -11.44 -26.70
C HIS A 259 -7.51 -10.97 -28.16
N GLU A 260 -7.62 -11.90 -29.11
CA GLU A 260 -7.78 -11.67 -30.54
C GLU A 260 -9.03 -10.84 -30.91
N ILE A 261 -10.02 -10.77 -30.02
CA ILE A 261 -11.25 -9.99 -30.24
C ILE A 261 -11.06 -8.52 -29.83
N CYS A 262 -10.02 -8.21 -29.06
CA CYS A 262 -9.77 -6.85 -28.62
C CYS A 262 -9.33 -5.96 -29.79
N ARG A 263 -10.04 -4.84 -30.02
CA ARG A 263 -9.63 -3.80 -30.99
C ARG A 263 -8.32 -3.11 -30.60
N ALA A 264 -8.07 -3.04 -29.29
CA ALA A 264 -6.91 -2.37 -28.74
C ALA A 264 -5.67 -3.28 -28.77
N ALA A 265 -4.56 -2.75 -29.29
CA ALA A 265 -3.24 -3.28 -29.01
C ALA A 265 -2.87 -2.96 -27.55
N HIS A 266 -2.17 -3.88 -26.91
CA HIS A 266 -1.72 -3.73 -25.53
C HIS A 266 -0.55 -2.75 -25.42
N ALA A 267 -0.29 -2.25 -24.20
CA ALA A 267 0.75 -1.25 -23.97
C ALA A 267 2.15 -1.78 -24.32
N GLU A 268 2.43 -3.03 -23.96
CA GLU A 268 3.68 -3.74 -24.20
C GLU A 268 3.90 -3.97 -25.69
N GLN A 269 2.84 -4.35 -26.39
CA GLN A 269 2.85 -4.50 -27.86
C GLN A 269 3.17 -3.16 -28.53
N ASN A 270 2.51 -2.09 -28.11
CA ASN A 270 2.74 -0.76 -28.66
C ASN A 270 4.17 -0.25 -28.36
N ALA A 271 4.72 -0.51 -27.17
CA ALA A 271 6.10 -0.15 -26.85
C ALA A 271 7.10 -0.89 -27.75
N ILE A 272 6.92 -2.19 -27.98
CA ILE A 272 7.80 -2.97 -28.87
C ILE A 272 7.61 -2.57 -30.33
N ALA A 273 6.37 -2.37 -30.78
CA ALA A 273 6.06 -1.94 -32.14
C ALA A 273 6.64 -0.55 -32.44
N GLN A 274 6.57 0.38 -31.49
CA GLN A 274 7.20 1.70 -31.63
C GLN A 274 8.72 1.59 -31.72
N ALA A 275 9.35 0.72 -30.93
CA ALA A 275 10.79 0.50 -31.02
C ALA A 275 11.17 -0.06 -32.39
N ALA A 276 10.44 -1.08 -32.87
CA ALA A 276 10.65 -1.68 -34.18
C ALA A 276 10.44 -0.67 -35.33
N TYR A 277 9.38 0.13 -35.27
CA TYR A 277 9.07 1.18 -36.26
C TYR A 277 10.21 2.20 -36.39
N ASN A 278 10.86 2.55 -35.28
CA ASN A 278 11.97 3.51 -35.25
C ASN A 278 13.36 2.87 -35.41
N GLY A 279 13.45 1.55 -35.66
CA GLY A 279 14.73 0.86 -35.78
C GLY A 279 15.53 0.78 -34.46
N ILE A 280 14.85 0.81 -33.31
CA ILE A 280 15.47 0.82 -31.98
C ILE A 280 15.64 -0.61 -31.48
N ASN A 281 16.87 -0.95 -31.09
CA ASN A 281 17.21 -2.29 -30.58
C ASN A 281 16.73 -2.49 -29.13
N THR A 282 15.80 -3.42 -28.94
CA THR A 282 15.21 -3.79 -27.64
C THR A 282 15.93 -4.93 -26.92
N LYS A 283 16.97 -5.53 -27.52
CA LYS A 283 17.73 -6.62 -26.92
C LYS A 283 18.36 -6.18 -25.59
N ASP A 284 18.26 -7.04 -24.58
CA ASP A 284 18.79 -6.86 -23.23
C ASP A 284 18.14 -5.71 -22.45
N SER A 285 16.92 -5.30 -22.83
CA SER A 285 16.16 -4.25 -22.16
C SER A 285 15.30 -4.79 -20.99
N THR A 286 14.87 -3.87 -20.14
CA THR A 286 13.85 -4.08 -19.10
C THR A 286 12.56 -3.38 -19.53
N ILE A 287 11.41 -4.06 -19.42
CA ILE A 287 10.10 -3.44 -19.61
C ILE A 287 9.47 -3.10 -18.25
N TYR A 288 9.06 -1.85 -18.07
CA TYR A 288 8.23 -1.42 -16.94
C TYR A 288 6.80 -1.31 -17.43
N CYS A 289 5.89 -2.12 -16.90
CA CYS A 289 4.47 -2.12 -17.26
C CYS A 289 3.61 -1.94 -16.01
N THR A 290 2.56 -1.14 -16.10
CA THR A 290 1.63 -0.95 -14.96
C THR A 290 1.02 -2.28 -14.46
N HIS A 291 0.73 -3.21 -15.39
CA HIS A 291 0.11 -4.51 -15.13
C HIS A 291 1.05 -5.65 -15.53
N THR A 292 0.86 -6.84 -14.97
CA THR A 292 1.55 -8.05 -15.46
C THR A 292 1.19 -8.27 -16.94
N PRO A 293 2.16 -8.48 -17.85
CA PRO A 293 1.87 -8.74 -19.24
C PRO A 293 1.05 -10.00 -19.45
N CYS A 294 0.13 -10.00 -20.43
CA CYS A 294 -0.58 -11.21 -20.82
C CYS A 294 0.35 -12.16 -21.60
N THR A 295 -0.09 -13.41 -21.78
CA THR A 295 0.64 -14.46 -22.49
C THR A 295 1.10 -14.03 -23.88
N ILE A 296 0.29 -13.26 -24.62
CA ILE A 296 0.66 -12.77 -25.96
C ILE A 296 1.79 -11.74 -25.86
N CYS A 297 1.65 -10.76 -24.95
CA CYS A 297 2.66 -9.74 -24.73
C CYS A 297 3.97 -10.38 -24.29
N THR A 298 3.92 -11.31 -23.33
CA THR A 298 5.05 -12.08 -22.83
C THR A 298 5.82 -12.77 -23.96
N LYS A 299 5.15 -13.49 -24.86
CA LYS A 299 5.79 -14.12 -26.02
C LYS A 299 6.52 -13.10 -26.91
N ILE A 300 5.87 -11.98 -27.20
CA ILE A 300 6.44 -10.91 -28.04
C ILE A 300 7.67 -10.29 -27.36
N MET A 301 7.57 -9.94 -26.07
CA MET A 301 8.68 -9.33 -25.35
C MET A 301 9.88 -10.28 -25.20
N THR A 302 9.65 -11.56 -24.93
CA THR A 302 10.69 -12.58 -24.88
C THR A 302 11.45 -12.64 -26.20
N ASN A 303 10.74 -12.72 -27.32
CA ASN A 303 11.36 -12.77 -28.65
C ASN A 303 12.03 -11.45 -29.05
N SER A 304 11.60 -10.32 -28.49
CA SER A 304 12.24 -9.01 -28.67
C SER A 304 13.52 -8.82 -27.84
N GLY A 305 13.90 -9.81 -27.03
CA GLY A 305 15.13 -9.80 -26.24
C GLY A 305 15.03 -9.08 -24.90
N VAL A 306 13.83 -8.83 -24.38
CA VAL A 306 13.63 -8.29 -23.02
C VAL A 306 14.11 -9.31 -21.96
N LYS A 307 14.76 -8.83 -20.90
CA LYS A 307 15.35 -9.66 -19.84
C LYS A 307 14.71 -9.50 -18.46
N GLU A 308 13.98 -8.40 -18.24
CA GLU A 308 13.27 -8.16 -16.99
C GLU A 308 11.92 -7.46 -17.26
N VAL A 309 10.90 -7.86 -16.49
CA VAL A 309 9.59 -7.22 -16.39
C VAL A 309 9.46 -6.64 -14.99
N VAL A 310 9.09 -5.36 -14.90
CA VAL A 310 8.76 -4.69 -13.64
C VAL A 310 7.31 -4.22 -13.68
N ASN A 311 6.49 -4.60 -12.69
CA ASN A 311 5.07 -4.23 -12.62
C ASN A 311 4.59 -3.90 -11.19
N TYR A 312 3.38 -3.32 -11.03
CA TYR A 312 2.77 -3.12 -9.71
C TYR A 312 1.33 -3.67 -9.58
N VAL A 313 0.61 -3.91 -10.68
CA VAL A 313 -0.70 -4.60 -10.68
C VAL A 313 -0.53 -6.01 -11.21
N ASP A 314 -1.14 -6.99 -10.53
CA ASP A 314 -1.24 -8.35 -11.08
C ASP A 314 -2.39 -8.44 -12.08
N TYR A 315 -2.12 -9.05 -13.24
CA TYR A 315 -3.13 -9.41 -14.22
C TYR A 315 -3.39 -10.93 -14.14
N PRO A 316 -4.66 -11.40 -14.23
CA PRO A 316 -5.02 -12.80 -14.03
C PRO A 316 -4.67 -13.66 -15.25
N ASP A 317 -3.38 -13.90 -15.47
CA ASP A 317 -2.86 -14.78 -16.51
C ASP A 317 -1.63 -15.55 -16.00
N GLU A 318 -1.86 -16.71 -15.38
CA GLU A 318 -0.79 -17.52 -14.78
C GLU A 318 0.17 -18.09 -15.83
N LYS A 319 -0.31 -18.39 -17.04
CA LYS A 319 0.52 -18.90 -18.15
C LYS A 319 1.61 -17.90 -18.53
N SER A 320 1.34 -16.61 -18.40
CA SER A 320 2.33 -15.56 -18.62
C SER A 320 3.53 -15.71 -17.67
N LYS A 321 3.30 -15.96 -16.38
CA LYS A 321 4.36 -16.11 -15.38
C LYS A 321 5.18 -17.37 -15.61
N GLU A 322 4.55 -18.46 -16.04
CA GLU A 322 5.21 -19.72 -16.42
C GLU A 322 6.19 -19.47 -17.59
N ILE A 323 5.73 -18.82 -18.66
CA ILE A 323 6.57 -18.51 -19.82
C ILE A 323 7.75 -17.60 -19.45
N LEU A 324 7.53 -16.58 -18.60
CA LEU A 324 8.60 -15.71 -18.13
C LEU A 324 9.69 -16.51 -17.40
N LYS A 325 9.28 -17.44 -16.53
CA LYS A 325 10.18 -18.32 -15.78
C LYS A 325 10.97 -19.25 -16.70
N GLU A 326 10.30 -19.90 -17.65
CA GLU A 326 10.93 -20.79 -18.64
C GLU A 326 11.92 -20.04 -19.54
N ALA A 327 11.59 -18.82 -19.96
CA ALA A 327 12.45 -17.98 -20.78
C ALA A 327 13.60 -17.32 -20.00
N GLY A 328 13.70 -17.53 -18.68
CA GLY A 328 14.70 -16.90 -17.83
C GLY A 328 14.55 -15.38 -17.72
N ILE A 329 13.33 -14.85 -17.92
CA ILE A 329 13.02 -13.43 -17.78
C ILE A 329 12.63 -13.16 -16.34
N LYS A 330 13.33 -12.21 -15.71
CA LYS A 330 13.07 -11.84 -14.32
C LYS A 330 11.75 -11.04 -14.23
N LEU A 331 10.82 -11.50 -13.40
CA LEU A 331 9.59 -10.76 -13.06
C LEU A 331 9.75 -10.14 -11.67
N ARG A 332 9.57 -8.82 -11.56
CA ARG A 332 9.67 -8.10 -10.28
C ARG A 332 8.47 -7.20 -10.04
N LYS A 333 7.78 -7.44 -8.94
CA LYS A 333 6.68 -6.59 -8.49
C LYS A 333 7.20 -5.49 -7.58
N ILE A 334 6.82 -4.25 -7.86
CA ILE A 334 7.12 -3.08 -7.03
C ILE A 334 5.82 -2.48 -6.48
N LEU A 335 5.95 -1.59 -5.49
CA LEU A 335 4.81 -0.84 -4.99
C LEU A 335 4.34 0.16 -6.05
N ARG A 336 3.01 0.30 -6.20
CA ARG A 336 2.41 1.32 -7.05
C ARG A 336 3.02 2.70 -6.73
N PRO A 337 3.46 3.48 -7.74
CA PRO A 337 4.00 4.81 -7.52
C PRO A 337 2.94 5.75 -6.92
N ASP A 338 3.41 6.82 -6.27
CA ASP A 338 2.53 7.87 -5.72
C ASP A 338 1.68 8.50 -6.85
N LYS A 339 0.47 8.95 -6.52
CA LYS A 339 -0.46 9.53 -7.50
C LYS A 339 -0.05 10.93 -7.95
N GLU A 340 0.74 11.62 -7.13
CA GLU A 340 1.13 13.01 -7.33
C GLU A 340 2.64 13.08 -7.58
N ILE A 341 3.02 13.89 -8.57
CA ILE A 341 4.41 14.29 -8.77
C ILE A 341 4.63 15.54 -7.93
N ILE A 342 5.56 15.46 -6.97
CA ILE A 342 5.93 16.60 -6.13
C ILE A 342 7.00 17.38 -6.88
N PHE A 343 6.65 18.59 -7.32
CA PHE A 343 7.60 19.54 -7.89
C PHE A 343 8.37 20.24 -6.77
N LYS A 344 9.65 20.52 -7.01
CA LYS A 344 10.45 21.43 -6.17
C LYS A 344 10.38 22.79 -6.85
N ASP A 345 9.53 23.67 -6.32
CA ASP A 345 9.39 25.06 -6.76
C ASP A 345 10.36 25.98 -6.01
#